data_AF-A0A9Q7UI04-F1
#
_entry.id   AF-A0A9Q7UI04-F1
#
_cell.length_a   1.000
_cell.length_b   1.000
_cell.length_c   1.000
_cell.angle_alpha   90.00
_cell.angle_beta   90.00
_cell.angle_gamma   90.00
#
_symmetry.space_group_name_H-M   'P 1'
#
loop_
_entity.id
_entity.type
_entity.pdbx_description
1 polymer ?
#
loop_
_entity_poly.entity_id
_entity_poly.type
_entity_poly.pdbx_seq_one_letter_code
_entity_poly.pdbx_strand_id
1 'polypeptide(L)'
;MSGWGSWLKGEAPAAGTAAPGASPSNFHAITDTVPQDALFGPLQPSDLEWTCAGGFTTETQTWYSVLEDGSFATSQIIHSAVGLWYPQVQMTFKYFNPATGKKIWKSLNVTKFAAQTDKRSSKAAEFSVVYSTTDAGEDKYSITANLDADLQLSWSFTRPASVQGWKLGSGPKGGFSYFGSNLDSPEGYVIHRFWPVAESEGHIISQGGAIDAKGKGMFVHAIQGMRPNLVAAKWNFANFQAKDQKLGRVSGVMMEFTTTPDYGSVEGAEGHRQSLTVNIGSIVVEGKLVAVTAATRTANAGEGEASRKSNSYVKHLDQTLDQDTGYQAPQAIEYHWQGPLLDASTGKGDVEEKVEASIKVDLGKPYPSSETHGLVDKVDVLAEIPYMVRKLVNYVAGTKPYIYQTLNPATLKVKLPGGEQSEVKGSLFEEHTFISG
;
A
#
# COMPACT_ATOMS: atom_id res chain seq x y z
N MET A 1 -31.92 -11.97 31.01
CA MET A 1 -31.47 -13.28 30.50
C MET A 1 -32.06 -13.42 29.12
N SER A 2 -31.38 -13.64 28.00
CA SER A 2 -30.07 -14.21 27.68
C SER A 2 -29.71 -13.73 26.26
N GLY A 3 -28.43 -13.46 25.98
CA GLY A 3 -27.98 -13.10 24.62
C GLY A 3 -26.54 -12.55 24.54
N TRP A 4 -25.97 -12.15 25.68
CA TRP A 4 -24.62 -11.60 25.81
C TRP A 4 -23.47 -12.62 25.61
N GLY A 5 -23.77 -13.89 25.32
CA GLY A 5 -22.80 -14.98 25.28
C GLY A 5 -22.35 -15.43 23.88
N SER A 6 -22.98 -14.98 22.79
CA SER A 6 -22.72 -15.53 21.44
C SER A 6 -21.69 -14.77 20.60
N TRP A 7 -21.22 -13.60 21.07
CA TRP A 7 -20.31 -12.70 20.33
C TRP A 7 -18.82 -12.81 20.72
N LEU A 8 -18.51 -13.46 21.85
CA LEU A 8 -17.15 -13.63 22.37
C LEU A 8 -16.41 -14.84 21.77
N LYS A 9 -17.12 -15.66 20.98
CA LYS A 9 -16.54 -16.77 20.22
C LYS A 9 -16.72 -16.48 18.74
N GLY A 10 -15.93 -15.55 18.23
CA GLY A 10 -15.72 -15.43 16.79
C GLY A 10 -14.68 -16.45 16.35
N GLU A 11 -15.01 -17.74 16.43
CA GLU A 11 -14.43 -18.68 15.47
C GLU A 11 -15.10 -18.36 14.13
N ALA A 12 -14.34 -18.36 13.03
CA ALA A 12 -14.94 -18.44 11.71
C ALA A 12 -15.95 -19.61 11.73
N PRO A 13 -17.15 -19.48 11.15
CA PRO A 13 -18.13 -20.55 11.20
C PRO A 13 -17.45 -21.84 10.71
N ALA A 14 -17.37 -22.84 11.61
CA ALA A 14 -16.92 -24.18 11.26
C ALA A 14 -17.67 -24.59 10.00
N ALA A 15 -16.95 -25.14 9.01
CA ALA A 15 -17.44 -25.45 7.67
C ALA A 15 -18.77 -26.21 7.72
N GLY A 16 -19.86 -25.45 7.77
CA GLY A 16 -21.20 -25.96 7.58
C GLY A 16 -21.34 -26.31 6.12
N THR A 17 -22.12 -27.36 5.85
CA THR A 17 -22.53 -27.75 4.49
C THR A 17 -22.79 -26.52 3.64
N ALA A 18 -21.97 -26.34 2.61
CA ALA A 18 -22.00 -25.20 1.71
C ALA A 18 -23.44 -24.92 1.27
N ALA A 19 -23.90 -23.67 1.45
CA ALA A 19 -25.16 -23.24 0.86
C ALA A 19 -25.08 -23.45 -0.67
N PRO A 20 -26.18 -23.85 -1.34
CA PRO A 20 -26.17 -24.00 -2.78
C PRO A 20 -25.74 -22.67 -3.44
N GLY A 21 -24.60 -22.68 -4.13
CA GLY A 21 -23.98 -21.50 -4.76
C GLY A 21 -22.72 -20.95 -4.07
N ALA A 22 -22.28 -21.50 -2.94
CA ALA A 22 -21.06 -21.06 -2.26
C ALA A 22 -19.78 -21.46 -3.03
N SER A 23 -18.89 -20.49 -3.25
CA SER A 23 -17.56 -20.73 -3.81
C SER A 23 -16.69 -21.57 -2.86
N PRO A 24 -15.87 -22.51 -3.37
CA PRO A 24 -14.90 -23.23 -2.54
C PRO A 24 -13.77 -22.31 -2.05
N SER A 25 -13.50 -21.19 -2.73
CA SER A 25 -12.60 -20.13 -2.25
C SER A 25 -13.36 -19.10 -1.44
N ASN A 26 -12.80 -18.65 -0.29
CA ASN A 26 -13.33 -17.50 0.46
C ASN A 26 -12.57 -16.20 0.16
N PHE A 27 -11.71 -16.20 -0.87
CA PHE A 27 -11.07 -14.99 -1.36
C PHE A 27 -11.12 -14.96 -2.88
N HIS A 28 -11.42 -13.79 -3.39
CA HIS A 28 -11.55 -13.51 -4.80
C HIS A 28 -10.62 -12.36 -5.13
N ALA A 29 -9.45 -12.70 -5.66
CA ALA A 29 -8.45 -11.72 -6.04
C ALA A 29 -8.95 -10.90 -7.22
N ILE A 30 -8.56 -9.63 -7.30
CA ILE A 30 -8.84 -8.81 -8.49
C ILE A 30 -8.33 -9.46 -9.79
N THR A 31 -7.21 -10.19 -9.70
CA THR A 31 -6.63 -10.94 -10.83
C THR A 31 -7.51 -12.09 -11.30
N ASP A 32 -8.50 -12.52 -10.51
CA ASP A 32 -9.50 -13.53 -10.88
C ASP A 32 -10.40 -13.08 -12.03
N THR A 33 -10.66 -11.77 -12.10
CA THR A 33 -11.63 -11.18 -13.03
C THR A 33 -11.00 -10.25 -14.05
N VAL A 34 -9.77 -9.80 -13.82
CA VAL A 34 -9.04 -8.89 -14.72
C VAL A 34 -7.95 -9.66 -15.47
N PRO A 35 -8.05 -9.82 -16.80
CA PRO A 35 -7.01 -10.46 -17.59
C PRO A 35 -5.77 -9.56 -17.72
N GLN A 36 -4.61 -10.16 -18.04
CA GLN A 36 -3.33 -9.45 -18.09
C GLN A 36 -3.33 -8.28 -19.08
N ASP A 37 -3.98 -8.42 -20.24
CA ASP A 37 -4.09 -7.36 -21.26
C ASP A 37 -4.99 -6.18 -20.84
N ALA A 38 -5.71 -6.30 -19.72
CA ALA A 38 -6.65 -5.29 -19.21
C ALA A 38 -6.36 -4.84 -17.77
N LEU A 39 -5.13 -5.06 -17.26
CA LEU A 39 -4.75 -4.67 -15.90
C LEU A 39 -4.85 -3.16 -15.66
N PHE A 40 -4.61 -2.34 -16.68
CA PHE A 40 -4.64 -0.89 -16.54
C PHE A 40 -6.09 -0.38 -16.51
N GLY A 41 -6.50 0.13 -15.34
CA GLY A 41 -7.70 0.95 -15.18
C GLY A 41 -7.31 2.40 -14.89
N PRO A 42 -7.45 3.35 -15.82
CA PRO A 42 -7.16 4.74 -15.55
C PRO A 42 -8.10 5.28 -14.46
N LEU A 43 -7.54 5.97 -13.46
CA LEU A 43 -8.34 6.52 -12.37
C LEU A 43 -9.34 7.55 -12.91
N GLN A 44 -10.59 7.37 -12.52
CA GLN A 44 -11.65 8.36 -12.72
C GLN A 44 -11.75 9.26 -11.49
N PRO A 45 -12.33 10.47 -11.60
CA PRO A 45 -12.57 11.33 -10.44
C PRO A 45 -13.24 10.61 -9.26
N SER A 46 -14.23 9.76 -9.54
CA SER A 46 -14.96 8.97 -8.54
C SER A 46 -14.09 7.96 -7.79
N ASP A 47 -12.96 7.55 -8.36
CA ASP A 47 -12.05 6.60 -7.71
C ASP A 47 -11.29 7.26 -6.55
N LEU A 48 -11.10 8.57 -6.59
CA LEU A 48 -10.38 9.32 -5.57
C LEU A 48 -11.31 9.97 -4.53
N GLU A 49 -12.62 9.75 -4.64
CA GLU A 49 -13.59 10.25 -3.67
C GLU A 49 -13.47 9.51 -2.35
N TRP A 50 -13.44 10.25 -1.24
CA TRP A 50 -13.66 9.74 0.10
C TRP A 50 -15.01 9.04 0.15
N THR A 51 -14.98 7.75 0.49
CA THR A 51 -16.20 6.96 0.68
C THR A 51 -16.83 7.24 2.04
N CYS A 52 -15.98 7.50 3.05
CA CYS A 52 -16.36 7.62 4.46
C CYS A 52 -17.29 6.50 4.91
N ALA A 53 -17.05 5.27 4.40
CA ALA A 53 -17.93 4.15 4.62
C ALA A 53 -18.00 3.77 6.12
N GLY A 54 -19.19 3.38 6.57
CA GLY A 54 -19.41 2.88 7.93
C GLY A 54 -18.96 1.42 8.12
N GLY A 55 -19.31 0.85 9.27
CA GLY A 55 -18.97 -0.54 9.61
C GLY A 55 -17.49 -0.69 9.96
N PHE A 56 -16.91 -1.86 9.70
CA PHE A 56 -15.47 -2.10 9.93
C PHE A 56 -14.64 -1.67 8.73
N THR A 57 -14.64 -0.36 8.42
CA THR A 57 -13.89 0.17 7.28
C THR A 57 -12.77 1.11 7.72
N THR A 58 -11.58 0.89 7.16
CA THR A 58 -10.46 1.84 7.22
C THR A 58 -10.18 2.34 5.82
N GLU A 59 -10.27 3.65 5.62
CA GLU A 59 -9.97 4.33 4.37
C GLU A 59 -8.79 5.29 4.58
N THR A 60 -7.79 5.23 3.71
CA THR A 60 -6.59 6.05 3.81
C THR A 60 -6.30 6.79 2.51
N GLN A 61 -5.81 8.02 2.67
CA GLN A 61 -5.09 8.74 1.62
C GLN A 61 -3.68 9.00 2.14
N THR A 62 -2.67 8.53 1.42
CA THR A 62 -1.26 8.67 1.81
C THR A 62 -0.44 9.26 0.68
N TRP A 63 0.29 10.33 0.99
CA TRP A 63 1.21 10.99 0.09
C TRP A 63 2.63 10.77 0.59
N TYR A 64 3.44 10.05 -0.18
CA TYR A 64 4.83 9.76 0.14
C TYR A 64 5.75 10.66 -0.69
N SER A 65 6.90 11.04 -0.14
CA SER A 65 7.94 11.79 -0.85
C SER A 65 9.33 11.43 -0.35
N VAL A 66 10.28 11.28 -1.28
CA VAL A 66 11.71 11.42 -1.02
C VAL A 66 12.14 12.81 -1.49
N LEU A 67 12.66 13.62 -0.58
CA LEU A 67 13.06 15.01 -0.80
C LEU A 67 14.41 15.09 -1.54
N GLU A 68 14.74 16.26 -2.08
CA GLU A 68 16.00 16.46 -2.81
C GLU A 68 17.25 16.25 -1.94
N ASP A 69 17.14 16.41 -0.62
CA ASP A 69 18.23 16.12 0.34
C ASP A 69 18.32 14.64 0.74
N GLY A 70 17.47 13.78 0.18
CA GLY A 70 17.39 12.34 0.49
C GLY A 70 16.52 12.00 1.69
N SER A 71 15.88 12.98 2.34
CA SER A 71 14.93 12.72 3.42
C SER A 71 13.66 12.06 2.92
N PHE A 72 13.05 11.21 3.75
CA PHE A 72 11.70 10.72 3.54
C PHE A 72 10.68 11.59 4.28
N ALA A 73 9.56 11.88 3.65
CA ALA A 73 8.43 12.55 4.27
C ALA A 73 7.09 11.95 3.79
N THR A 74 6.10 11.89 4.67
CA THR A 74 4.75 11.44 4.31
C THR A 74 3.67 12.16 5.11
N SER A 75 2.55 12.45 4.44
CA SER A 75 1.27 12.80 5.09
C SER A 75 0.28 11.67 4.83
N GLN A 76 -0.42 11.25 5.88
CA GLN A 76 -1.47 10.25 5.80
C GLN A 76 -2.72 10.76 6.52
N ILE A 77 -3.87 10.57 5.90
CA ILE A 77 -5.18 10.70 6.57
C ILE A 77 -5.76 9.29 6.68
N ILE A 78 -6.21 8.94 7.89
CA ILE A 78 -6.86 7.66 8.18
C ILE A 78 -8.28 7.96 8.64
N HIS A 79 -9.28 7.56 7.86
CA HIS A 79 -10.67 7.54 8.28
C HIS A 79 -11.05 6.12 8.70
N SER A 80 -11.25 5.92 10.00
CA SER A 80 -11.56 4.60 10.57
C SER A 80 -12.96 4.59 11.18
N ALA A 81 -13.85 3.78 10.61
CA ALA A 81 -15.16 3.48 11.20
C ALA A 81 -15.11 2.31 12.19
N VAL A 82 -13.92 1.81 12.54
CA VAL A 82 -13.70 0.65 13.41
C VAL A 82 -14.07 0.98 14.86
N GLY A 83 -15.33 0.70 15.23
CA GLY A 83 -15.83 0.74 16.60
C GLY A 83 -16.44 2.09 17.02
N LEU A 84 -17.59 2.02 17.72
CA LEU A 84 -18.45 3.12 18.19
C LEU A 84 -19.17 3.94 17.10
N TRP A 85 -20.21 4.66 17.53
CA TRP A 85 -21.23 5.35 16.73
C TRP A 85 -20.70 6.39 15.71
N TYR A 86 -19.42 6.80 15.81
CA TYR A 86 -18.81 7.82 14.95
C TYR A 86 -17.39 7.40 14.52
N PRO A 87 -17.00 7.65 13.25
CA PRO A 87 -15.67 7.34 12.77
C PRO A 87 -14.60 8.17 13.50
N GLN A 88 -13.45 7.56 13.75
CA GLN A 88 -12.23 8.23 14.20
C GLN A 88 -11.40 8.61 12.98
N VAL A 89 -11.01 9.87 12.89
CA VAL A 89 -10.14 10.35 11.82
C VAL A 89 -8.82 10.82 12.39
N GLN A 90 -7.72 10.41 11.76
CA GLN A 90 -6.37 10.76 12.15
C GLN A 90 -5.63 11.40 10.99
N MET A 91 -4.76 12.36 11.30
CA MET A 91 -3.71 12.80 10.40
C MET A 91 -2.36 12.43 11.00
N THR A 92 -1.57 11.70 10.21
CA THR A 92 -0.20 11.28 10.55
C THR A 92 0.78 11.96 9.62
N PHE A 93 1.84 12.52 10.19
CA PHE A 93 2.98 13.03 9.45
C PHE A 93 4.25 12.35 9.95
N LYS A 94 5.08 11.88 9.01
CA LYS A 94 6.40 11.34 9.30
C LYS A 94 7.44 12.05 8.44
N TYR A 95 8.60 12.33 9.03
CA TYR A 95 9.79 12.82 8.36
C TYR A 95 11.01 12.10 8.93
N PHE A 96 11.92 11.69 8.06
CA PHE A 96 13.20 11.12 8.44
C PHE A 96 14.30 11.59 7.49
N ASN A 97 15.36 12.16 8.05
CA ASN A 97 16.56 12.51 7.29
C ASN A 97 17.68 11.51 7.63
N PRO A 98 18.09 10.65 6.68
CA PRO A 98 19.09 9.62 6.95
C PRO A 98 20.50 10.18 7.20
N ALA A 99 20.82 11.36 6.66
CA ALA A 99 22.13 11.99 6.83
C ALA A 99 22.34 12.56 8.24
N THR A 100 21.26 13.02 8.89
CA THR A 100 21.30 13.66 10.21
C THR A 100 20.69 12.81 11.32
N GLY A 101 19.92 11.77 10.96
CA GLY A 101 19.11 10.99 11.90
C GLY A 101 17.88 11.72 12.43
N LYS A 102 17.57 12.94 11.95
CA LYS A 102 16.41 13.71 12.41
C LYS A 102 15.12 12.97 12.06
N LYS A 103 14.30 12.71 13.08
CA LYS A 103 12.96 12.10 12.97
C LYS A 103 11.90 13.08 13.46
N ILE A 104 10.82 13.21 12.72
CA ILE A 104 9.57 13.85 13.18
C ILE A 104 8.48 12.84 12.95
N TRP A 105 7.76 12.47 14.00
CA TRP A 105 6.55 11.68 13.92
C TRP A 105 5.46 12.39 14.70
N LYS A 106 4.36 12.71 14.03
CA LYS A 106 3.15 13.20 14.70
C LYS A 106 1.93 12.47 14.16
N SER A 107 1.15 11.88 15.06
CA SER A 107 -0.19 11.35 14.77
C SER A 107 -1.18 12.06 15.68
N LEU A 108 -2.25 12.60 15.10
CA LEU A 108 -3.25 13.39 15.80
C LEU A 108 -4.65 12.94 15.40
N ASN A 109 -5.51 12.67 16.39
CA ASN A 109 -6.95 12.55 16.15
C ASN A 109 -7.51 13.94 15.80
N VAL A 110 -8.16 14.06 14.65
CA VAL A 110 -8.68 15.34 14.16
C VAL A 110 -10.15 15.50 14.50
N THR A 111 -10.61 16.75 14.51
CA THR A 111 -12.01 17.07 14.81
C THR A 111 -12.72 17.70 13.61
N LYS A 112 -14.04 17.50 13.53
CA LYS A 112 -14.89 18.07 12.46
C LYS A 112 -14.43 17.71 11.04
N PHE A 113 -13.92 16.49 10.86
CA PHE A 113 -13.57 15.99 9.54
C PHE A 113 -14.79 15.98 8.62
N ALA A 114 -14.61 16.46 7.39
CA ALA A 114 -15.57 16.35 6.32
C ALA A 114 -14.87 16.26 4.96
N ALA A 115 -15.30 15.29 4.13
CA ALA A 115 -15.07 15.35 2.70
C ALA A 115 -15.76 16.61 2.13
N GLN A 116 -15.09 17.31 1.21
CA GLN A 116 -15.66 18.51 0.59
C GLN A 116 -16.59 18.13 -0.57
N THR A 117 -17.15 19.12 -1.27
CA THR A 117 -18.14 18.90 -2.34
C THR A 117 -17.64 18.01 -3.48
N ASP A 118 -16.35 18.09 -3.82
CA ASP A 118 -15.72 17.23 -4.84
C ASP A 118 -15.39 15.82 -4.34
N LYS A 119 -15.57 15.58 -3.03
CA LYS A 119 -15.20 14.41 -2.24
C LYS A 119 -13.74 13.94 -2.35
N ARG A 120 -12.89 14.63 -3.11
CA ARG A 120 -11.45 14.36 -3.21
C ARG A 120 -10.67 15.22 -2.22
N SER A 121 -11.14 16.45 -2.03
CA SER A 121 -10.72 17.35 -0.98
C SER A 121 -11.31 16.94 0.37
N SER A 122 -10.60 17.23 1.45
CA SER A 122 -11.07 16.99 2.81
C SER A 122 -10.59 18.09 3.76
N LYS A 123 -11.34 18.30 4.84
CA LYS A 123 -11.02 19.33 5.83
C LYS A 123 -11.34 18.83 7.24
N ALA A 124 -10.50 19.20 8.18
CA ALA A 124 -10.74 19.08 9.61
C ALA A 124 -10.42 20.43 10.29
N ALA A 125 -10.55 20.52 11.61
CA ALA A 125 -10.10 21.72 12.33
C ALA A 125 -8.57 21.92 12.21
N GLU A 126 -7.83 20.83 12.12
CA GLU A 126 -6.37 20.80 12.18
C GLU A 126 -5.70 20.81 10.79
N PHE A 127 -6.43 20.48 9.72
CA PHE A 127 -5.89 20.47 8.36
C PHE A 127 -6.91 20.81 7.27
N SER A 128 -6.37 21.15 6.10
CA SER A 128 -7.10 21.24 4.83
C SER A 128 -6.31 20.52 3.74
N VAL A 129 -6.98 19.63 3.00
CA VAL A 129 -6.47 19.01 1.78
C VAL A 129 -7.37 19.42 0.62
N VAL A 130 -6.79 20.12 -0.35
CA VAL A 130 -7.50 20.64 -1.52
C VAL A 130 -7.01 19.93 -2.77
N TYR A 131 -7.91 19.23 -3.45
CA TYR A 131 -7.68 18.70 -4.78
C TYR A 131 -7.98 19.77 -5.84
N SER A 132 -7.17 19.79 -6.88
CA SER A 132 -7.37 20.61 -8.08
C SER A 132 -6.75 19.91 -9.28
N THR A 133 -7.18 20.31 -10.48
CA THR A 133 -6.48 19.96 -11.73
C THR A 133 -6.01 21.26 -12.34
N THR A 134 -4.73 21.38 -12.69
CA THR A 134 -4.15 22.57 -13.30
C THR A 134 -4.61 22.72 -14.75
N ASP A 135 -4.40 23.90 -15.34
CA ASP A 135 -4.68 24.13 -16.77
C ASP A 135 -3.88 23.20 -17.69
N ALA A 136 -2.74 22.70 -17.23
CA ALA A 136 -1.91 21.71 -17.91
C ALA A 136 -2.44 20.26 -17.77
N GLY A 137 -3.56 20.06 -17.08
CA GLY A 137 -4.16 18.75 -16.83
C GLY A 137 -3.47 17.95 -15.72
N GLU A 138 -2.68 18.61 -14.87
CA GLU A 138 -1.98 17.95 -13.76
C GLU A 138 -2.87 17.93 -12.52
N ASP A 139 -3.01 16.77 -11.90
CA ASP A 139 -3.78 16.65 -10.68
C ASP A 139 -2.92 17.01 -9.47
N LYS A 140 -3.43 17.85 -8.58
CA LYS A 140 -2.69 18.39 -7.45
C LYS A 140 -3.49 18.29 -6.16
N TYR A 141 -2.86 17.73 -5.11
CA TYR A 141 -3.33 17.86 -3.73
C TYR A 141 -2.47 18.89 -2.99
N SER A 142 -3.09 19.92 -2.43
CA SER A 142 -2.43 20.90 -1.55
C SER A 142 -2.83 20.65 -0.10
N ILE A 143 -1.84 20.47 0.76
CA ILE A 143 -2.00 20.09 2.17
C ILE A 143 -1.50 21.24 3.05
N THR A 144 -2.39 21.77 3.88
CA THR A 144 -2.04 22.66 4.98
C THR A 144 -2.48 22.03 6.29
N ALA A 145 -1.59 21.93 7.28
CA ALA A 145 -1.92 21.34 8.58
C ALA A 145 -1.17 22.02 9.72
N ASN A 146 -1.82 22.12 10.88
CA ASN A 146 -1.22 22.52 12.14
C ASN A 146 -1.33 21.34 13.11
N LEU A 147 -0.26 20.55 13.19
CA LEU A 147 -0.28 19.28 13.93
C LEU A 147 0.22 19.43 15.37
N ASP A 148 0.97 20.49 15.65
CA ASP A 148 1.42 20.89 16.98
C ASP A 148 1.77 22.38 16.99
N ALA A 149 2.09 22.95 18.17
CA ALA A 149 2.58 24.32 18.30
C ALA A 149 3.83 24.58 17.42
N ASP A 150 4.69 23.55 17.31
CA ASP A 150 5.96 23.62 16.59
C ASP A 150 5.99 22.74 15.34
N LEU A 151 4.84 22.31 14.81
CA LEU A 151 4.78 21.51 13.57
C LEU A 151 3.62 21.96 12.66
N GLN A 152 3.98 22.63 11.58
CA GLN A 152 3.05 23.06 10.54
C GLN A 152 3.49 22.52 9.18
N LEU A 153 2.52 22.11 8.37
CA LEU A 153 2.74 21.61 7.02
C LEU A 153 2.11 22.57 6.02
N SER A 154 2.83 22.91 4.96
CA SER A 154 2.31 23.64 3.82
C SER A 154 3.00 23.15 2.56
N TRP A 155 2.48 22.09 1.98
CA TRP A 155 3.10 21.41 0.85
C TRP A 155 2.06 20.76 -0.05
N SER A 156 2.45 20.45 -1.27
CA SER A 156 1.55 19.90 -2.27
C SER A 156 2.18 18.80 -3.08
N PHE A 157 1.34 17.96 -3.67
CA PHE A 157 1.71 16.81 -4.50
C PHE A 157 1.02 16.92 -5.85
N THR A 158 1.80 17.05 -6.91
CA THR A 158 1.32 17.18 -8.29
C THR A 158 1.66 15.91 -9.07
N ARG A 159 0.66 15.27 -9.68
CA ARG A 159 0.85 14.20 -10.66
C ARG A 159 0.91 14.80 -12.05
N PRO A 160 2.04 14.66 -12.78
CA PRO A 160 2.14 15.10 -14.16
C PRO A 160 1.08 14.46 -15.05
N ALA A 161 0.52 15.23 -15.99
CA ALA A 161 -0.49 14.75 -16.94
C ALA A 161 0.02 13.58 -17.81
N SER A 162 1.34 13.50 -18.04
CA SER A 162 1.98 12.45 -18.84
C SER A 162 1.97 11.07 -18.17
N VAL A 163 1.73 10.98 -16.85
CA VAL A 163 1.68 9.72 -16.12
C VAL A 163 0.31 9.53 -15.50
N GLN A 164 -0.47 8.61 -16.04
CA GLN A 164 -1.81 8.32 -15.55
C GLN A 164 -1.77 7.65 -14.17
N GLY A 165 -2.68 8.05 -13.30
CA GLY A 165 -3.00 7.28 -12.10
C GLY A 165 -3.77 6.02 -12.48
N TRP A 166 -3.61 4.95 -11.71
CA TRP A 166 -4.20 3.66 -12.04
C TRP A 166 -4.81 2.92 -10.84
N LYS A 167 -5.74 2.02 -11.17
CA LYS A 167 -6.22 0.90 -10.35
C LYS A 167 -6.21 -0.36 -11.20
N LEU A 168 -6.27 -1.54 -10.59
CA LEU A 168 -6.33 -2.78 -11.36
C LEU A 168 -7.69 -2.96 -12.01
N GLY A 169 -7.73 -3.03 -13.33
CA GLY A 169 -8.94 -3.18 -14.11
C GLY A 169 -9.81 -1.92 -14.14
N SER A 170 -10.57 -1.77 -15.22
CA SER A 170 -11.46 -0.63 -15.44
C SER A 170 -12.84 -0.81 -14.78
N GLY A 171 -13.59 0.29 -14.69
CA GLY A 171 -14.99 0.29 -14.27
C GLY A 171 -15.21 0.27 -12.74
N PRO A 172 -16.47 0.16 -12.29
CA PRO A 172 -16.83 0.34 -10.88
C PRO A 172 -16.25 -0.73 -9.93
N LYS A 173 -16.01 -1.94 -10.43
CA LYS A 173 -15.39 -3.04 -9.68
C LYS A 173 -13.86 -3.09 -9.82
N GLY A 174 -13.27 -2.18 -10.60
CA GLY A 174 -11.82 -2.06 -10.73
C GLY A 174 -11.17 -1.78 -9.37
N GLY A 175 -10.08 -2.48 -9.08
CA GLY A 175 -9.29 -2.38 -7.86
C GLY A 175 -9.77 -3.27 -6.70
N PHE A 176 -10.96 -3.88 -6.79
CA PHE A 176 -11.52 -4.67 -5.69
C PHE A 176 -10.99 -6.11 -5.66
N SER A 177 -10.49 -6.54 -4.51
CA SER A 177 -10.46 -7.97 -4.14
C SER A 177 -11.47 -8.20 -3.02
N TYR A 178 -12.22 -9.29 -3.09
CA TYR A 178 -13.34 -9.57 -2.18
C TYR A 178 -13.05 -10.75 -1.27
N PHE A 179 -13.58 -10.68 -0.05
CA PHE A 179 -13.53 -11.72 0.97
C PHE A 179 -14.93 -12.31 1.18
N GLY A 180 -14.98 -13.61 1.49
CA GLY A 180 -16.21 -14.37 1.68
C GLY A 180 -16.52 -15.29 0.49
N SER A 181 -17.45 -16.23 0.71
CA SER A 181 -17.82 -17.26 -0.28
C SER A 181 -18.92 -16.84 -1.28
N ASN A 182 -19.54 -15.66 -1.06
CA ASN A 182 -20.61 -15.12 -1.89
C ASN A 182 -20.22 -13.74 -2.43
N LEU A 183 -19.95 -13.65 -3.74
CA LEU A 183 -19.57 -12.40 -4.41
C LEU A 183 -20.71 -11.37 -4.54
N ASP A 184 -21.98 -11.80 -4.42
CA ASP A 184 -23.12 -10.90 -4.43
C ASP A 184 -23.33 -10.22 -3.07
N SER A 185 -22.73 -10.77 -2.01
CA SER A 185 -22.76 -10.23 -0.65
C SER A 185 -21.43 -10.52 0.07
N PRO A 186 -20.32 -9.87 -0.34
CA PRO A 186 -19.00 -10.15 0.22
C PRO A 186 -18.93 -9.76 1.70
N GLU A 187 -18.12 -10.49 2.46
CA GLU A 187 -17.85 -10.23 3.88
C GLU A 187 -16.90 -9.05 4.09
N GLY A 188 -16.09 -8.76 3.06
CA GLY A 188 -15.10 -7.70 3.09
C GLY A 188 -14.48 -7.45 1.72
N TYR A 189 -13.68 -6.40 1.63
CA TYR A 189 -12.96 -6.06 0.41
C TYR A 189 -11.69 -5.25 0.70
N VAL A 190 -10.76 -5.27 -0.25
CA VAL A 190 -9.63 -4.35 -0.31
C VAL A 190 -9.56 -3.64 -1.65
N ILE A 191 -9.16 -2.37 -1.63
CA ILE A 191 -8.99 -1.53 -2.82
C ILE A 191 -7.69 -0.74 -2.71
N HIS A 192 -6.96 -0.63 -3.81
CA HIS A 192 -5.78 0.24 -3.92
C HIS A 192 -5.83 1.03 -5.23
N ARG A 193 -5.51 2.33 -5.15
CA ARG A 193 -5.52 3.28 -6.26
C ARG A 193 -4.29 4.15 -6.16
N PHE A 194 -3.54 4.28 -7.25
CA PHE A 194 -2.19 4.84 -7.20
C PHE A 194 -2.03 6.01 -8.15
N TRP A 195 -1.30 7.03 -7.68
CA TRP A 195 -0.46 7.84 -8.53
C TRP A 195 0.95 7.28 -8.43
N PRO A 196 1.48 6.60 -9.46
CA PRO A 196 2.79 5.96 -9.38
C PRO A 196 3.93 6.98 -9.25
N VAL A 197 3.67 8.22 -9.67
CA VAL A 197 4.54 9.36 -9.46
C VAL A 197 3.74 10.56 -8.96
N ALA A 198 4.39 11.34 -8.11
CA ALA A 198 4.02 12.69 -7.72
C ALA A 198 5.29 13.53 -7.54
N GLU A 199 5.16 14.84 -7.71
CA GLU A 199 6.17 15.85 -7.40
C GLU A 199 5.69 16.64 -6.19
N SER A 200 6.53 16.70 -5.17
CA SER A 200 6.24 17.47 -3.96
C SER A 200 6.95 18.82 -3.99
N GLU A 201 6.32 19.83 -3.41
CA GLU A 201 6.86 21.18 -3.23
C GLU A 201 6.23 21.84 -2.00
N GLY A 202 6.90 22.84 -1.43
CA GLY A 202 6.43 23.61 -0.28
C GLY A 202 7.35 23.42 0.94
N HIS A 203 6.80 23.56 2.14
CA HIS A 203 7.58 23.59 3.38
C HIS A 203 6.97 22.75 4.50
N ILE A 204 7.87 22.11 5.27
CA ILE A 204 7.58 21.51 6.58
C ILE A 204 8.21 22.44 7.62
N ILE A 205 7.40 23.09 8.44
CA ILE A 205 7.87 24.02 9.46
C ILE A 205 7.93 23.25 10.78
N SER A 206 9.12 23.10 11.33
CA SER A 206 9.36 22.36 12.57
C SER A 206 10.30 23.13 13.50
N GLN A 207 9.87 23.40 14.73
CA GLN A 207 10.67 24.07 15.77
C GLN A 207 11.27 25.41 15.29
N GLY A 208 10.49 26.19 14.53
CA GLY A 208 10.92 27.46 13.94
C GLY A 208 11.80 27.36 12.69
N GLY A 209 12.22 26.15 12.28
CA GLY A 209 12.95 25.92 11.04
C GLY A 209 12.04 25.47 9.90
N ALA A 210 12.29 25.95 8.68
CA ALA A 210 11.63 25.48 7.47
C ALA A 210 12.49 24.42 6.77
N ILE A 211 11.91 23.26 6.50
CA ILE A 211 12.49 22.20 5.67
C ILE A 211 11.83 22.32 4.29
N ASP A 212 12.64 22.44 3.24
CA ASP A 212 12.16 22.41 1.85
C ASP A 212 11.59 21.02 1.55
N ALA A 213 10.31 20.97 1.19
CA ALA A 213 9.57 19.76 0.92
C ALA A 213 9.56 19.38 -0.57
N LYS A 214 10.48 19.96 -1.35
CA LYS A 214 10.67 19.61 -2.76
C LYS A 214 11.19 18.19 -2.94
N GLY A 215 10.51 17.39 -3.74
CA GLY A 215 10.84 15.97 -3.86
C GLY A 215 10.04 15.20 -4.89
N LYS A 216 10.19 13.88 -4.83
CA LYS A 216 9.58 12.90 -5.73
C LYS A 216 8.97 11.77 -4.92
N GLY A 217 7.76 11.38 -5.28
CA GLY A 217 7.06 10.35 -4.54
C GLY A 217 5.88 9.79 -5.29
N MET A 218 4.86 9.41 -4.53
CA MET A 218 3.64 8.77 -5.03
C MET A 218 2.46 9.07 -4.10
N PHE A 219 1.25 8.80 -4.58
CA PHE A 219 0.02 8.87 -3.78
C PHE A 219 -0.75 7.56 -3.87
N VAL A 220 -1.30 7.10 -2.73
CA VAL A 220 -2.18 5.93 -2.68
C VAL A 220 -3.44 6.26 -1.90
N HIS A 221 -4.58 5.87 -2.47
CA HIS A 221 -5.87 5.82 -1.79
C HIS A 221 -6.26 4.36 -1.61
N ALA A 222 -6.30 3.91 -0.36
CA ALA A 222 -6.56 2.51 -0.03
C ALA A 222 -7.79 2.38 0.87
N ILE A 223 -8.54 1.28 0.70
CA ILE A 223 -9.69 0.96 1.54
C ILE A 223 -9.61 -0.51 1.96
N GLN A 224 -9.78 -0.74 3.25
CA GLN A 224 -9.98 -2.07 3.84
C GLN A 224 -11.39 -2.10 4.44
N GLY A 225 -12.32 -2.75 3.75
CA GLY A 225 -13.73 -2.85 4.11
C GLY A 225 -14.04 -4.04 5.03
N MET A 226 -13.15 -4.36 5.96
CA MET A 226 -13.34 -5.36 7.00
C MET A 226 -12.34 -5.14 8.14
N ARG A 227 -12.43 -5.95 9.20
CA ARG A 227 -11.48 -5.88 10.33
C ARG A 227 -10.04 -6.07 9.83
N PRO A 228 -9.11 -5.15 10.10
CA PRO A 228 -7.75 -5.21 9.53
C PRO A 228 -7.00 -6.52 9.81
N ASN A 229 -7.19 -7.10 11.00
CA ASN A 229 -6.56 -8.36 11.40
C ASN A 229 -7.06 -9.60 10.63
N LEU A 230 -8.13 -9.46 9.86
CA LEU A 230 -8.69 -10.52 9.03
C LEU A 230 -8.29 -10.39 7.56
N VAL A 231 -7.77 -9.24 7.14
CA VAL A 231 -7.43 -8.98 5.73
C VAL A 231 -6.19 -9.76 5.31
N ALA A 232 -5.14 -9.72 6.12
CA ALA A 232 -3.84 -10.25 5.75
C ALA A 232 -3.00 -10.62 6.98
N ALA A 233 -2.13 -11.61 6.79
CA ALA A 233 -1.09 -11.98 7.73
C ALA A 233 0.20 -11.16 7.53
N LYS A 234 0.45 -10.70 6.29
CA LYS A 234 1.66 -9.97 5.89
C LYS A 234 1.37 -8.97 4.78
N TRP A 235 2.07 -7.83 4.79
CA TRP A 235 2.12 -6.89 3.67
C TRP A 235 3.56 -6.54 3.30
N ASN A 236 3.79 -6.27 2.02
CA ASN A 236 5.00 -5.66 1.49
C ASN A 236 4.61 -4.44 0.65
N PHE A 237 5.38 -3.37 0.78
CA PHE A 237 5.25 -2.16 -0.02
C PHE A 237 6.62 -1.74 -0.53
N ALA A 238 6.67 -1.23 -1.76
CA ALA A 238 7.84 -0.60 -2.34
C ALA A 238 7.44 0.68 -3.07
N ASN A 239 8.21 1.73 -2.83
CA ASN A 239 8.15 3.01 -3.53
C ASN A 239 9.56 3.40 -3.98
N PHE A 240 9.95 2.94 -5.17
CA PHE A 240 11.19 3.34 -5.82
C PHE A 240 10.97 4.60 -6.65
N GLN A 241 11.80 5.62 -6.46
CA GLN A 241 11.76 6.88 -7.21
C GLN A 241 13.15 7.27 -7.68
N ALA A 242 13.26 7.65 -8.97
CA ALA A 242 14.52 8.09 -9.57
C ALA A 242 14.31 9.17 -10.64
N LYS A 243 15.37 9.96 -10.87
CA LYS A 243 15.53 10.79 -12.05
C LYS A 243 16.84 10.37 -12.73
N ASP A 244 16.70 9.60 -13.80
CA ASP A 244 17.80 9.15 -14.63
C ASP A 244 18.13 10.17 -15.73
N GLN A 245 19.40 10.24 -16.13
CA GLN A 245 19.85 11.16 -17.18
C GLN A 245 19.33 10.77 -18.57
N LYS A 246 19.19 9.47 -18.85
CA LYS A 246 18.73 8.95 -20.15
C LYS A 246 17.24 8.65 -20.11
N LEU A 247 16.80 7.95 -19.07
CA LEU A 247 15.42 7.46 -18.93
C LEU A 247 14.50 8.44 -18.18
N GLY A 248 14.95 9.66 -17.88
CA GLY A 248 14.12 10.69 -17.27
C GLY A 248 13.51 10.25 -15.92
N ARG A 249 12.19 10.40 -15.74
CA ARG A 249 11.50 9.98 -14.51
C ARG A 249 11.29 8.46 -14.55
N VAL A 250 11.81 7.76 -13.54
CA VAL A 250 11.65 6.31 -13.38
C VAL A 250 11.05 6.02 -12.00
N SER A 251 10.10 5.10 -11.94
CA SER A 251 9.47 4.68 -10.68
C SER A 251 9.09 3.21 -10.71
N GLY A 252 9.20 2.54 -9.57
CA GLY A 252 8.65 1.21 -9.33
C GLY A 252 7.81 1.24 -8.06
N VAL A 253 6.50 1.01 -8.20
CA VAL A 253 5.57 0.93 -7.07
C VAL A 253 5.02 -0.48 -6.99
N MET A 254 4.97 -1.05 -5.79
CA MET A 254 4.39 -2.36 -5.55
C MET A 254 3.69 -2.40 -4.19
N MET A 255 2.57 -3.11 -4.16
CA MET A 255 1.92 -3.54 -2.94
C MET A 255 1.61 -5.04 -3.05
N GLU A 256 1.98 -5.79 -2.02
CA GLU A 256 1.71 -7.21 -1.93
C GLU A 256 1.13 -7.54 -0.56
N PHE A 257 0.12 -8.38 -0.51
CA PHE A 257 -0.39 -8.90 0.76
C PHE A 257 -0.61 -10.40 0.68
N THR A 258 -0.39 -11.06 1.82
CA THR A 258 -0.70 -12.47 2.01
C THR A 258 -1.92 -12.57 2.91
N THR A 259 -3.00 -13.20 2.45
CA THR A 259 -4.23 -13.39 3.24
C THR A 259 -3.95 -14.20 4.51
N THR A 260 -4.84 -14.08 5.50
CA THR A 260 -4.87 -15.07 6.58
C THR A 260 -5.26 -16.46 6.01
N PRO A 261 -4.94 -17.56 6.72
CA PRO A 261 -5.32 -18.91 6.27
C PRO A 261 -6.84 -19.09 6.06
N ASP A 262 -7.68 -18.41 6.84
CA ASP A 262 -9.15 -18.48 6.76
C ASP A 262 -9.70 -18.06 5.38
N TYR A 263 -8.99 -17.14 4.72
CA TYR A 263 -9.34 -16.63 3.39
C TYR A 263 -8.43 -17.20 2.29
N GLY A 264 -7.77 -18.33 2.55
CA GLY A 264 -6.99 -19.05 1.56
C GLY A 264 -7.80 -19.81 0.50
N SER A 265 -7.12 -20.31 -0.53
CA SER A 265 -7.67 -21.28 -1.49
C SER A 265 -7.67 -22.69 -0.89
N VAL A 266 -8.63 -23.52 -1.29
CA VAL A 266 -8.61 -24.96 -1.00
C VAL A 266 -7.84 -25.64 -2.13
N GLU A 267 -6.57 -25.96 -1.90
CA GLU A 267 -5.79 -26.82 -2.79
C GLU A 267 -5.32 -28.06 -2.04
N GLY A 268 -5.69 -29.24 -2.56
CA GLY A 268 -5.28 -30.55 -2.03
C GLY A 268 -6.43 -31.39 -1.43
N ALA A 269 -6.19 -32.70 -1.36
CA ALA A 269 -7.16 -33.71 -0.90
C ALA A 269 -7.46 -33.68 0.62
N GLU A 270 -6.74 -32.84 1.39
CA GLU A 270 -6.77 -32.84 2.86
C GLU A 270 -7.55 -31.66 3.49
N GLY A 271 -8.18 -30.80 2.68
CA GLY A 271 -9.16 -29.81 3.18
C GLY A 271 -8.57 -28.62 3.98
N HIS A 272 -7.25 -28.46 4.04
CA HIS A 272 -6.60 -27.28 4.62
C HIS A 272 -6.55 -26.11 3.63
N ARG A 273 -6.95 -24.91 4.06
CA ARG A 273 -6.88 -23.68 3.27
C ARG A 273 -5.45 -23.14 3.25
N GLN A 274 -4.94 -22.78 2.07
CA GLN A 274 -3.64 -22.15 1.90
C GLN A 274 -3.78 -20.65 1.64
N SER A 275 -3.08 -19.83 2.43
CA SER A 275 -3.05 -18.38 2.19
C SER A 275 -2.70 -18.03 0.75
N LEU A 276 -3.30 -16.97 0.24
CA LEU A 276 -3.03 -16.43 -1.08
C LEU A 276 -2.20 -15.16 -0.95
N THR A 277 -1.22 -14.98 -1.83
CA THR A 277 -0.43 -13.77 -1.96
C THR A 277 -0.84 -13.03 -3.21
N VAL A 278 -1.35 -11.81 -3.04
CA VAL A 278 -1.76 -10.92 -4.14
C VAL A 278 -0.74 -9.82 -4.27
N ASN A 279 -0.16 -9.69 -5.46
CA ASN A 279 0.82 -8.69 -5.82
C ASN A 279 0.22 -7.76 -6.87
N ILE A 280 0.36 -6.46 -6.66
CA ILE A 280 -0.07 -5.42 -7.60
C ILE A 280 1.04 -4.36 -7.70
N GLY A 281 1.29 -3.81 -8.89
CA GLY A 281 2.36 -2.83 -9.05
C GLY A 281 2.35 -2.10 -10.38
N SER A 282 3.33 -1.24 -10.56
CA SER A 282 3.53 -0.50 -11.80
C SER A 282 4.97 -0.05 -12.00
N ILE A 283 5.37 0.07 -13.27
CA ILE A 283 6.65 0.61 -13.69
C ILE A 283 6.42 1.87 -14.54
N VAL A 284 7.14 2.93 -14.19
CA VAL A 284 7.22 4.18 -14.96
C VAL A 284 8.64 4.32 -15.49
N VAL A 285 8.77 4.60 -16.78
CA VAL A 285 10.06 4.87 -17.47
C VAL A 285 9.85 6.06 -18.39
N GLU A 286 10.83 6.96 -18.51
CA GLU A 286 10.72 8.18 -19.34
C GLU A 286 9.52 9.06 -18.99
N GLY A 287 9.07 9.04 -17.73
CA GLY A 287 7.89 9.80 -17.31
C GLY A 287 6.59 9.33 -18.00
N LYS A 288 6.51 8.04 -18.33
CA LYS A 288 5.33 7.36 -18.85
C LYS A 288 5.09 6.07 -18.06
N LEU A 289 3.82 5.74 -17.81
CA LEU A 289 3.45 4.44 -17.27
C LEU A 289 3.64 3.39 -18.38
N VAL A 290 4.58 2.46 -18.18
CA VAL A 290 4.92 1.44 -19.20
C VAL A 290 4.36 0.06 -18.86
N ALA A 291 4.03 -0.21 -17.60
CA ALA A 291 3.37 -1.44 -17.19
C ALA A 291 2.57 -1.24 -15.91
N VAL A 292 1.41 -1.90 -15.85
CA VAL A 292 0.72 -2.25 -14.62
C VAL A 292 0.84 -3.75 -14.45
N THR A 293 1.19 -4.20 -13.26
CA THR A 293 1.49 -5.61 -12.99
C THR A 293 0.55 -6.16 -11.93
N ALA A 294 0.19 -7.43 -12.07
CA ALA A 294 -0.56 -8.13 -11.05
C ALA A 294 -0.29 -9.63 -11.10
N ALA A 295 -0.27 -10.28 -9.93
CA ALA A 295 -0.14 -11.72 -9.79
C ALA A 295 -0.88 -12.20 -8.53
N THR A 296 -1.37 -13.45 -8.53
CA THR A 296 -1.97 -14.07 -7.34
C THR A 296 -1.55 -15.52 -7.22
N ARG A 297 -0.83 -15.86 -6.15
CA ARG A 297 -0.23 -17.18 -5.96
C ARG A 297 -0.61 -17.74 -4.61
N THR A 298 -0.54 -19.06 -4.44
CA THR A 298 -0.52 -19.64 -3.09
C THR A 298 0.74 -19.17 -2.36
N ALA A 299 0.66 -19.01 -1.04
CA ALA A 299 1.76 -18.47 -0.24
C ALA A 299 3.04 -19.31 -0.32
N ASN A 300 2.92 -20.59 -0.69
CA ASN A 300 4.03 -21.54 -0.84
C ASN A 300 4.38 -21.85 -2.31
N ALA A 301 3.81 -21.12 -3.28
CA ALA A 301 4.10 -21.32 -4.70
C ALA A 301 5.60 -21.22 -4.98
N GLY A 302 6.09 -22.05 -5.90
CA GLY A 302 7.51 -22.13 -6.24
C GLY A 302 8.06 -20.79 -6.75
N GLU A 303 9.32 -20.52 -6.43
CA GLU A 303 9.99 -19.31 -6.89
C GLU A 303 10.01 -19.24 -8.42
N GLY A 304 9.55 -18.12 -8.99
CA GLY A 304 9.49 -17.94 -10.45
C GLY A 304 8.30 -18.60 -11.14
N GLU A 305 7.38 -19.23 -10.40
CA GLU A 305 6.13 -19.73 -10.96
C GLU A 305 5.22 -18.56 -11.35
N ALA A 306 5.14 -18.29 -12.66
CA ALA A 306 4.30 -17.22 -13.18
C ALA A 306 2.83 -17.51 -12.84
N SER A 307 2.22 -16.63 -12.05
CA SER A 307 0.79 -16.67 -11.78
C SER A 307 0.05 -15.87 -12.85
N ARG A 308 -0.94 -16.51 -13.49
CA ARG A 308 -1.78 -15.86 -14.52
C ARG A 308 -0.95 -15.12 -15.57
N LYS A 309 0.18 -15.71 -16.01
CA LYS A 309 1.16 -15.17 -16.98
C LYS A 309 2.02 -13.98 -16.50
N SER A 310 1.99 -13.65 -15.21
CA SER A 310 2.83 -12.63 -14.58
C SER A 310 3.67 -13.22 -13.45
N ASN A 311 4.96 -12.91 -13.45
CA ASN A 311 5.88 -13.26 -12.38
C ASN A 311 6.16 -12.07 -11.45
N SER A 312 5.16 -11.26 -11.09
CA SER A 312 5.37 -10.17 -10.13
C SER A 312 5.33 -10.67 -8.68
N TYR A 313 6.37 -10.39 -7.87
CA TYR A 313 6.48 -10.88 -6.49
C TYR A 313 7.38 -10.00 -5.60
N VAL A 314 7.24 -10.19 -4.29
CA VAL A 314 8.24 -9.84 -3.27
C VAL A 314 8.81 -11.11 -2.63
N LYS A 315 10.13 -11.13 -2.42
CA LYS A 315 10.83 -12.24 -1.77
C LYS A 315 11.62 -11.76 -0.57
N HIS A 316 11.28 -12.28 0.60
CA HIS A 316 12.07 -12.13 1.83
C HIS A 316 13.22 -13.14 1.80
N LEU A 317 14.46 -12.66 1.89
CA LEU A 317 15.67 -13.48 1.80
C LEU A 317 16.35 -13.55 3.17
N ASP A 318 16.96 -14.71 3.43
CA ASP A 318 17.82 -14.94 4.59
C ASP A 318 17.15 -14.53 5.92
N GLN A 319 15.88 -14.94 6.10
CA GLN A 319 15.09 -14.56 7.25
C GLN A 319 15.72 -15.03 8.56
N THR A 320 15.71 -14.17 9.57
CA THR A 320 16.18 -14.48 10.92
C THR A 320 15.28 -13.86 11.98
N LEU A 321 15.33 -14.39 13.19
CA LEU A 321 14.52 -13.91 14.30
C LEU A 321 14.97 -12.51 14.69
N ASP A 322 14.07 -11.53 14.57
CA ASP A 322 14.22 -10.24 15.23
C ASP A 322 13.80 -10.36 16.69
N GLN A 323 14.74 -10.17 17.62
CA GLN A 323 14.46 -10.26 19.05
C GLN A 323 13.57 -9.13 19.57
N ASP A 324 13.51 -7.98 18.86
CA ASP A 324 12.66 -6.85 19.27
C ASP A 324 11.17 -7.14 19.02
N THR A 325 10.86 -7.85 17.93
CA THR A 325 9.48 -8.03 17.45
C THR A 325 8.96 -9.46 17.56
N GLY A 326 9.86 -10.45 17.60
CA GLY A 326 9.54 -11.87 17.58
C GLY A 326 9.26 -12.45 16.18
N TYR A 327 9.38 -11.66 15.11
CA TYR A 327 9.15 -12.13 13.74
C TYR A 327 10.43 -12.62 13.05
N GLN A 328 10.25 -13.49 12.05
CA GLN A 328 11.31 -13.86 11.09
C GLN A 328 11.45 -12.78 10.01
N ALA A 329 12.26 -11.76 10.31
CA ALA A 329 12.47 -10.62 9.42
C ALA A 329 13.57 -10.93 8.38
N PRO A 330 13.42 -10.45 7.13
CA PRO A 330 14.43 -10.65 6.09
C PRO A 330 15.73 -9.89 6.39
N GLN A 331 16.86 -10.47 5.99
CA GLN A 331 18.14 -9.75 5.93
C GLN A 331 18.40 -9.15 4.54
N ALA A 332 17.68 -9.63 3.52
CA ALA A 332 17.63 -9.00 2.22
C ALA A 332 16.23 -9.15 1.63
N ILE A 333 15.88 -8.29 0.69
CA ILE A 333 14.58 -8.35 0.04
C ILE A 333 14.72 -8.13 -1.46
N GLU A 334 13.90 -8.84 -2.23
CA GLU A 334 13.82 -8.71 -3.68
C GLU A 334 12.40 -8.38 -4.11
N TYR A 335 12.28 -7.41 -5.01
CA TYR A 335 11.05 -7.04 -5.69
C TYR A 335 11.22 -7.32 -7.17
N HIS A 336 10.24 -7.98 -7.77
CA HIS A 336 10.22 -8.28 -9.19
C HIS A 336 8.88 -7.88 -9.80
N TRP A 337 8.91 -7.06 -10.83
CA TRP A 337 7.77 -6.66 -11.63
C TRP A 337 7.86 -7.36 -12.98
N GLN A 338 6.76 -7.99 -13.40
CA GLN A 338 6.59 -8.45 -14.76
C GLN A 338 5.14 -8.18 -15.17
N GLY A 339 4.97 -7.50 -16.31
CA GLY A 339 3.65 -7.24 -16.86
C GLY A 339 3.73 -6.91 -18.35
N PRO A 340 2.58 -6.93 -19.03
CA PRO A 340 2.51 -6.56 -20.43
C PRO A 340 2.87 -5.09 -20.63
N LEU A 341 3.52 -4.78 -21.75
CA LEU A 341 3.82 -3.41 -22.16
C LEU A 341 2.51 -2.67 -22.39
N LEU A 342 2.31 -1.58 -21.68
CA LEU A 342 1.12 -0.76 -21.79
C LEU A 342 1.15 0.09 -23.06
N ASP A 343 0.18 -0.13 -23.94
CA ASP A 343 -0.15 0.81 -25.00
C ASP A 343 -1.07 1.90 -24.44
N ALA A 344 -0.51 3.07 -24.19
CA ALA A 344 -1.24 4.21 -23.66
C ALA A 344 -2.36 4.71 -24.59
N SER A 345 -2.30 4.41 -25.90
CA SER A 345 -3.33 4.84 -26.86
C SER A 345 -4.61 3.99 -26.79
N THR A 346 -4.47 2.71 -26.46
CA THR A 346 -5.59 1.77 -26.31
C THR A 346 -5.95 1.49 -24.86
N GLY A 347 -5.04 1.79 -23.92
CA GLY A 347 -5.16 1.43 -22.51
C GLY A 347 -5.01 -0.08 -22.26
N LYS A 348 -4.51 -0.85 -23.23
CA LYS A 348 -4.33 -2.30 -23.13
C LYS A 348 -2.87 -2.68 -23.00
N GLY A 349 -2.61 -3.79 -22.33
CA GLY A 349 -1.30 -4.41 -22.28
C GLY A 349 -1.08 -5.37 -23.45
N ASP A 350 0.09 -5.30 -24.09
CA ASP A 350 0.55 -6.34 -25.01
C ASP A 350 1.15 -7.52 -24.21
N VAL A 351 0.48 -8.67 -24.25
CA VAL A 351 0.86 -9.86 -23.47
C VAL A 351 2.07 -10.61 -24.02
N GLU A 352 2.42 -10.36 -25.28
CA GLU A 352 3.61 -10.94 -25.92
C GLU A 352 4.86 -10.10 -25.64
N GLU A 353 4.69 -8.78 -25.47
CA GLU A 353 5.77 -7.84 -25.16
C GLU A 353 5.78 -7.48 -23.67
N LYS A 354 6.67 -8.09 -22.87
CA LYS A 354 6.70 -7.90 -21.41
C LYS A 354 7.74 -6.89 -20.94
N VAL A 355 7.33 -6.01 -20.03
CA VAL A 355 8.23 -5.21 -19.21
C VAL A 355 8.65 -6.04 -18.00
N GLU A 356 9.95 -6.11 -17.77
CA GLU A 356 10.55 -6.75 -16.60
C GLU A 356 11.34 -5.73 -15.80
N ALA A 357 11.18 -5.75 -14.47
CA ALA A 357 12.02 -4.94 -13.61
C ALA A 357 12.29 -5.64 -12.27
N SER A 358 13.43 -5.35 -11.65
CA SER A 358 13.77 -5.90 -10.35
C SER A 358 14.63 -4.97 -9.50
N ILE A 359 14.47 -5.09 -8.18
CA ILE A 359 15.33 -4.49 -7.18
C ILE A 359 15.68 -5.59 -6.17
N LYS A 360 16.95 -5.63 -5.74
CA LYS A 360 17.38 -6.39 -4.57
C LYS A 360 18.09 -5.45 -3.60
N VAL A 361 17.69 -5.47 -2.35
CA VAL A 361 18.27 -4.64 -1.28
C VAL A 361 18.80 -5.53 -0.16
N ASP A 362 19.98 -5.20 0.33
CA ASP A 362 20.54 -5.74 1.56
C ASP A 362 20.06 -4.91 2.75
N LEU A 363 19.32 -5.54 3.65
CA LEU A 363 18.74 -4.92 4.84
C LEU A 363 19.61 -5.13 6.08
N GLY A 364 20.70 -5.90 5.99
CA GLY A 364 21.51 -6.25 7.16
C GLY A 364 20.75 -7.09 8.18
N LYS A 365 21.26 -7.20 9.41
CA LYS A 365 20.55 -7.95 10.45
C LYS A 365 19.36 -7.15 10.98
N PRO A 366 18.21 -7.79 11.21
CA PRO A 366 17.06 -7.10 11.82
C PRO A 366 17.29 -6.80 13.31
N TYR A 367 18.23 -7.48 13.99
CA TYR A 367 18.57 -7.24 15.39
C TYR A 367 20.08 -7.32 15.66
N PRO A 368 20.65 -6.40 16.48
CA PRO A 368 20.01 -5.19 17.01
C PRO A 368 19.65 -4.21 15.89
N SER A 369 18.68 -3.33 16.13
CA SER A 369 18.19 -2.35 15.12
C SER A 369 19.30 -1.48 14.48
N SER A 370 20.46 -1.33 15.15
CA SER A 370 21.64 -0.65 14.61
C SER A 370 22.34 -1.38 13.46
N GLU A 371 22.08 -2.67 13.27
CA GLU A 371 22.61 -3.48 12.15
C GLU A 371 21.66 -3.51 10.94
N THR A 372 20.46 -2.93 11.08
CA THR A 372 19.48 -2.87 9.98
C THR A 372 19.79 -1.68 9.07
N HIS A 373 20.11 -1.97 7.81
CA HIS A 373 20.45 -0.95 6.82
C HIS A 373 19.20 -0.15 6.41
N GLY A 374 19.34 1.18 6.44
CA GLY A 374 18.28 2.11 6.03
C GLY A 374 17.07 2.14 6.94
N LEU A 375 17.14 1.58 8.16
CA LEU A 375 16.00 1.54 9.08
C LEU A 375 15.50 2.95 9.43
N VAL A 376 14.27 3.24 9.01
CA VAL A 376 13.52 4.44 9.41
C VAL A 376 12.88 4.18 10.76
N ASP A 377 12.10 3.11 10.87
CA ASP A 377 11.41 2.74 12.12
C ASP A 377 10.96 1.28 12.16
N LYS A 378 10.71 0.78 13.38
CA LYS A 378 9.97 -0.45 13.66
C LYS A 378 8.70 -0.08 14.44
N VAL A 379 7.59 0.01 13.74
CA VAL A 379 6.31 0.48 14.29
C VAL A 379 5.58 -0.66 14.99
N ASP A 380 5.39 -0.57 16.31
CA ASP A 380 4.39 -1.39 17.04
C ASP A 380 3.00 -0.83 16.71
N VAL A 381 2.26 -1.51 15.84
CA VAL A 381 0.95 -1.02 15.36
C VAL A 381 -0.05 -0.88 16.52
N LEU A 382 0.07 -1.69 17.58
CA LEU A 382 -0.81 -1.58 18.74
C LEU A 382 -0.48 -0.37 19.61
N ALA A 383 0.79 0.05 19.65
CA ALA A 383 1.18 1.27 20.33
C ALA A 383 0.51 2.51 19.69
N GLU A 384 0.34 2.47 18.36
CA GLU A 384 -0.21 3.57 17.56
C GLU A 384 -1.76 3.62 17.53
N ILE A 385 -2.45 2.54 17.91
CA ILE A 385 -3.90 2.47 17.89
C ILE A 385 -4.50 2.99 19.22
N PRO A 386 -5.61 3.77 19.19
CA PRO A 386 -6.31 4.21 20.39
C PRO A 386 -6.70 3.06 21.33
N TYR A 387 -6.60 3.30 22.64
CA TYR A 387 -6.77 2.27 23.68
C TYR A 387 -8.06 1.45 23.60
N MET A 388 -9.18 2.05 23.16
CA MET A 388 -10.46 1.35 23.05
C MET A 388 -10.47 0.31 21.92
N VAL A 389 -9.79 0.58 20.80
CA VAL A 389 -9.69 -0.35 19.66
C VAL A 389 -8.77 -1.52 20.04
N ARG A 390 -7.69 -1.27 20.79
CA ARG A 390 -6.82 -2.34 21.35
C ARG A 390 -7.59 -3.40 22.14
N LYS A 391 -8.68 -3.04 22.82
CA LYS A 391 -9.52 -3.99 23.58
C LYS A 391 -10.43 -4.85 22.71
N LEU A 392 -10.74 -4.40 21.49
CA LEU A 392 -11.61 -5.12 20.54
C LEU A 392 -10.81 -6.07 19.64
N VAL A 393 -9.52 -5.82 19.47
CA VAL A 393 -8.59 -6.74 18.80
C VAL A 393 -8.22 -7.84 19.80
N ASN A 394 -8.97 -8.93 19.78
CA ASN A 394 -8.55 -10.15 20.46
C ASN A 394 -7.25 -10.64 19.82
N TYR A 395 -6.24 -10.97 20.64
CA TYR A 395 -4.98 -11.54 20.20
C TYR A 395 -5.22 -12.94 19.64
N VAL A 396 -5.52 -13.05 18.34
CA VAL A 396 -5.81 -14.35 17.71
C VAL A 396 -4.53 -15.17 17.46
N ALA A 397 -3.32 -14.58 17.55
CA ALA A 397 -2.08 -15.30 17.20
C ALA A 397 -0.89 -15.10 18.17
N GLY A 398 -1.06 -14.43 19.32
CA GLY A 398 0.01 -14.30 20.33
C GLY A 398 1.20 -13.38 19.97
N THR A 399 1.24 -12.80 18.76
CA THR A 399 2.27 -11.82 18.33
C THR A 399 1.66 -10.46 18.02
N LYS A 400 2.39 -9.38 18.32
CA LYS A 400 1.94 -8.01 18.04
C LYS A 400 2.25 -7.66 16.58
N PRO A 401 1.34 -6.98 15.86
CA PRO A 401 1.64 -6.50 14.52
C PRO A 401 2.76 -5.45 14.52
N TYR A 402 3.73 -5.62 13.61
CA TYR A 402 4.85 -4.70 13.42
C TYR A 402 5.00 -4.28 11.96
N ILE A 403 5.42 -3.03 11.73
CA ILE A 403 5.82 -2.51 10.41
C ILE A 403 7.29 -2.12 10.47
N TYR A 404 8.11 -2.73 9.63
CA TYR A 404 9.48 -2.31 9.38
C TYR A 404 9.45 -1.30 8.24
N GLN A 405 9.95 -0.09 8.48
CA GLN A 405 10.05 0.96 7.48
C GLN A 405 11.52 1.20 7.17
N THR A 406 11.91 1.08 5.90
CA THR A 406 13.30 1.29 5.45
C THR A 406 13.35 2.31 4.32
N LEU A 407 14.46 3.05 4.25
CA LEU A 407 14.78 3.97 3.16
C LEU A 407 16.22 3.67 2.74
N ASN A 408 16.38 3.07 1.56
CA ASN A 408 17.68 2.66 1.04
C ASN A 408 17.94 3.27 -0.35
N PRO A 409 19.19 3.65 -0.67
CA PRO A 409 19.62 3.74 -2.05
C PRO A 409 19.45 2.36 -2.71
N ALA A 410 18.86 2.33 -3.90
CA ALA A 410 18.60 1.10 -4.63
C ALA A 410 18.90 1.26 -6.12
N THR A 411 19.09 0.13 -6.81
CA THR A 411 19.23 0.11 -8.27
C THR A 411 18.09 -0.72 -8.86
N LEU A 412 17.21 -0.06 -9.63
CA LEU A 412 16.19 -0.72 -10.42
C LEU A 412 16.82 -1.21 -11.73
N LYS A 413 16.80 -2.51 -11.93
CA LYS A 413 17.07 -3.12 -13.24
C LYS A 413 15.77 -3.14 -14.00
N VAL A 414 15.72 -2.57 -15.20
CA VAL A 414 14.52 -2.53 -16.04
C VAL A 414 14.85 -2.95 -17.46
N LYS A 415 14.02 -3.82 -18.03
CA LYS A 415 14.13 -4.31 -19.40
C LYS A 415 12.79 -4.07 -20.10
N LEU A 416 12.81 -3.18 -21.08
CA LEU A 416 11.69 -2.98 -22.00
C LEU A 416 11.77 -4.00 -23.14
N PRO A 417 10.64 -4.37 -23.75
CA PRO A 417 10.66 -5.31 -24.87
C PRO A 417 11.50 -4.79 -26.04
N GLY A 418 12.27 -5.69 -26.67
CA GLY A 418 13.21 -5.35 -27.75
C GLY A 418 14.43 -4.50 -27.34
N GLY A 419 14.55 -4.10 -26.06
CA GLY A 419 15.64 -3.27 -25.55
C GLY A 419 16.66 -4.02 -24.69
N GLU A 420 17.80 -3.37 -24.44
CA GLU A 420 18.77 -3.83 -23.44
C GLU A 420 18.29 -3.51 -22.01
N GLN A 421 18.77 -4.29 -21.03
CA GLN A 421 18.50 -4.00 -19.63
C GLN A 421 19.22 -2.72 -19.20
N SER A 422 18.48 -1.79 -18.63
CA SER A 422 19.00 -0.56 -18.03
C SER A 422 19.07 -0.68 -16.52
N GLU A 423 20.07 -0.04 -15.91
CA GLU A 423 20.22 0.05 -14.46
C GLU A 423 20.03 1.50 -14.02
N VAL A 424 19.04 1.75 -13.15
CA VAL A 424 18.66 3.09 -12.71
C VAL A 424 18.86 3.18 -11.20
N LYS A 425 19.71 4.13 -10.77
CA LYS A 425 19.93 4.42 -9.35
C LYS A 425 18.87 5.36 -8.82
N GLY A 426 18.34 5.05 -7.64
CA GLY A 426 17.31 5.86 -6.99
C GLY A 426 17.19 5.56 -5.50
N SER A 427 16.10 6.03 -4.91
CA SER A 427 15.75 5.76 -3.51
C SER A 427 14.55 4.83 -3.47
N LEU A 428 14.61 3.82 -2.61
CA LEU A 428 13.53 2.91 -2.33
C LEU A 428 13.09 3.10 -0.88
N PHE A 429 11.84 3.51 -0.69
CA PHE A 429 11.15 3.41 0.59
C PHE A 429 10.31 2.13 0.62
N GLU A 430 10.40 1.36 1.70
CA GLU A 430 9.76 0.05 1.83
C GLU A 430 9.02 -0.06 3.16
N GLU A 431 7.93 -0.82 3.14
CA GLU A 431 7.26 -1.25 4.37
C GLU A 431 7.10 -2.77 4.34
N HIS A 432 7.54 -3.44 5.40
CA HIS A 432 7.32 -4.87 5.61
C HIS A 432 6.47 -5.04 6.86
N THR A 433 5.21 -5.40 6.68
CA THR A 433 4.26 -5.54 7.77
C THR A 433 4.04 -7.00 8.09
N PHE A 434 4.17 -7.35 9.37
CA PHE A 434 3.83 -8.66 9.91
C PHE A 434 2.68 -8.50 10.88
N ILE A 435 1.61 -9.28 10.70
CA ILE A 435 0.37 -9.18 11.49
C ILE A 435 0.14 -10.46 12.27
N SER A 436 0.27 -11.61 11.61
CA SER A 436 0.16 -12.93 12.22
C SER A 436 1.20 -13.88 11.62
N GLY A 437 1.66 -14.82 12.44
CA GLY A 437 2.63 -15.85 12.04
C GLY A 437 2.03 -16.96 11.21
#